data_AF-T1CNF3-F1
#
_entry.id   AF-T1CNF3-F1
#
_cell.length_a   1.000
_cell.length_b   1.000
_cell.length_c   1.000
_cell.angle_alpha   90.00
_cell.angle_beta   90.00
_cell.angle_gamma   90.00
#
_symmetry.space_group_name_H-M   'P 1'
#
loop_
_entity.id
_entity.type
_entity.pdbx_description
1 polymer ?
#
loop_
_entity_poly.entity_id
_entity_poly.type
_entity_poly.pdbx_seq_one_letter_code
_entity_poly.pdbx_strand_id
1 'polypeptide(L)'
;RRYRGMRGQLAPTGFAIVSLALSARGTWKFTLNDGIRVRLGRSDLAPRFDKFVDVALAIVKRRAPAISYVDMRYMNGFAIGWRHSAPAV
;
A
#
# COMPACT_ATOMS: atom_id res chain seq x y z
N ARG A 1 -19.04 -0.18 0.98
CA ARG A 1 -18.81 -1.53 0.39
C ARG A 1 -17.33 -1.81 0.09
N ARG A 2 -16.65 -0.99 -0.74
CA ARG A 2 -15.26 -1.22 -1.17
C ARG A 2 -14.22 -1.47 -0.05
N TYR A 3 -14.22 -0.64 1.00
CA TYR A 3 -13.34 -0.80 2.16
C TYR A 3 -13.47 -2.17 2.85
N ARG A 4 -14.71 -2.69 2.96
CA ARG A 4 -14.95 -4.01 3.58
C ARG A 4 -14.34 -5.14 2.74
N GLY A 5 -14.43 -5.04 1.41
CA GLY A 5 -13.79 -6.00 0.49
C GLY A 5 -12.27 -6.00 0.62
N MET A 6 -11.64 -4.82 0.59
CA MET A 6 -10.20 -4.67 0.77
C MET A 6 -9.70 -5.23 2.11
N ARG A 7 -10.46 -4.97 3.19
CA ARG A 7 -10.16 -5.56 4.51
C ARG A 7 -10.24 -7.08 4.49
N GLY A 8 -11.25 -7.65 3.83
CA GLY A 8 -11.40 -9.11 3.72
C GLY A 8 -10.23 -9.75 2.97
N GLN A 9 -9.78 -9.16 1.86
CA GLN A 9 -8.64 -9.66 1.10
C GLN A 9 -7.31 -9.59 1.88
N LEU A 10 -7.13 -8.61 2.76
CA LEU A 10 -5.90 -8.48 3.56
C LEU A 10 -5.90 -9.30 4.85
N ALA A 11 -7.05 -9.63 5.42
CA ALA A 11 -7.17 -10.39 6.67
C ALA A 11 -6.30 -11.66 6.74
N PRO A 12 -6.23 -12.56 5.73
CA PRO A 12 -5.40 -13.75 5.80
C PRO A 12 -3.89 -13.47 5.71
N THR A 13 -3.49 -12.23 5.45
CA THR A 13 -2.10 -11.87 5.19
C THR A 13 -1.34 -11.34 6.40
N GLY A 14 -2.03 -11.11 7.52
CA GLY A 14 -1.49 -10.45 8.71
C GLY A 14 -1.45 -8.91 8.62
N PHE A 15 -1.83 -8.35 7.47
CA PHE A 15 -1.94 -6.90 7.28
C PHE A 15 -3.39 -6.43 7.44
N ALA A 16 -3.53 -5.20 7.93
CA ALA A 16 -4.81 -4.53 8.02
C ALA A 16 -4.71 -3.08 7.56
N ILE A 17 -5.75 -2.59 6.90
CA ILE A 17 -5.88 -1.17 6.59
C ILE A 17 -6.30 -0.45 7.87
N VAL A 18 -5.44 0.44 8.37
CA VAL A 18 -5.74 1.28 9.55
C VAL A 18 -6.28 2.66 9.17
N SER A 19 -5.98 3.12 7.96
CA SER A 19 -6.57 4.35 7.43
C SER A 19 -6.73 4.30 5.92
N LEU A 20 -7.78 4.94 5.43
CA LEU A 20 -8.05 5.16 4.01
C LEU A 20 -8.29 6.65 3.81
N ALA A 21 -7.57 7.28 2.87
CA ALA A 21 -7.64 8.70 2.63
C ALA A 21 -7.77 9.02 1.15
N LEU A 22 -8.64 10.00 0.86
CA LEU A 22 -8.78 10.65 -0.44
C LEU A 22 -8.21 12.06 -0.34
N SER A 23 -7.24 12.41 -1.19
CA SER A 23 -6.71 13.77 -1.22
C SER A 23 -7.69 14.73 -1.91
N ALA A 24 -7.52 16.04 -1.69
CA ALA A 24 -8.24 17.09 -2.43
C ALA A 24 -8.05 16.98 -3.96
N ARG A 25 -6.94 16.37 -4.41
CA ARG A 25 -6.67 16.11 -5.83
C ARG A 25 -7.27 14.78 -6.32
N GLY A 26 -8.13 14.13 -5.54
CA GLY A 26 -8.82 12.89 -5.91
C GLY A 26 -7.92 11.64 -5.88
N THR A 27 -6.76 11.67 -5.20
CA THR A 27 -5.87 10.49 -5.13
C THR A 27 -6.15 9.68 -3.88
N TRP A 28 -6.37 8.38 -4.05
CA TRP A 28 -6.54 7.41 -2.97
C TRP A 28 -5.19 6.91 -2.44
N LYS A 29 -5.13 6.79 -1.12
CA LYS A 29 -4.06 6.12 -0.39
C LYS A 29 -4.64 5.38 0.82
N PHE A 30 -3.98 4.31 1.25
CA PHE A 30 -4.27 3.67 2.52
C PHE A 30 -2.99 3.43 3.31
N THR A 31 -3.13 3.25 4.62
CA THR A 31 -2.02 2.93 5.52
C THR A 31 -2.26 1.56 6.13
N LEU A 32 -1.21 0.75 6.16
CA LEU A 32 -1.18 -0.55 6.80
C LEU A 32 -0.90 -0.43 8.30
N ASN A 33 -1.19 -1.48 9.06
CA ASN A 33 -0.96 -1.59 10.50
C ASN A 33 0.51 -1.45 10.92
N ASP A 34 1.45 -1.64 10.00
CA ASP A 34 2.89 -1.45 10.22
C ASP A 34 3.40 -0.04 9.81
N GLY A 35 2.47 0.86 9.47
CA GLY A 35 2.75 2.23 9.07
C GLY A 35 3.11 2.43 7.59
N ILE A 36 3.19 1.35 6.78
CA ILE A 36 3.48 1.47 5.35
C ILE A 36 2.30 2.14 4.64
N ARG A 37 2.62 3.14 3.80
CA ARG A 37 1.62 3.87 3.01
C ARG A 37 1.53 3.29 1.60
N VAL A 38 0.35 2.93 1.14
CA VAL A 38 0.11 2.47 -0.22
C VAL A 38 -0.65 3.53 -1.01
N ARG A 39 -0.10 3.97 -2.14
CA ARG A 39 -0.68 4.99 -3.01
C ARG A 39 -1.33 4.32 -4.21
N LEU A 40 -2.65 4.46 -4.35
CA LEU A 40 -3.43 3.86 -5.44
C LEU A 40 -3.72 4.86 -6.57
N GLY A 41 -3.60 6.17 -6.34
CA GLY A 41 -3.87 7.18 -7.37
C GLY A 41 -5.35 7.51 -7.55
N ARG A 42 -5.73 8.08 -8.71
CA ARG A 42 -7.09 8.60 -8.94
C ARG A 42 -8.06 7.57 -9.51
N SER A 43 -7.60 6.77 -10.46
CA SER A 43 -8.37 5.76 -11.19
C SER A 43 -8.02 4.34 -10.76
N ASP A 44 -8.79 3.36 -11.22
CA ASP A 44 -8.41 1.94 -11.22
C ASP A 44 -8.10 1.39 -9.82
N LEU A 45 -8.84 1.87 -8.82
CA LEU A 45 -8.55 1.56 -7.42
C LEU A 45 -8.61 0.06 -7.14
N ALA A 46 -9.65 -0.64 -7.61
CA ALA A 46 -9.79 -2.07 -7.43
C ALA A 46 -8.63 -2.85 -8.09
N PRO A 47 -8.38 -2.73 -9.40
CA PRO A 47 -7.29 -3.50 -10.02
C PRO A 47 -5.89 -3.12 -9.47
N ARG A 48 -5.66 -1.86 -9.05
CA ARG A 48 -4.41 -1.49 -8.36
C ARG A 48 -4.30 -2.09 -6.96
N PHE A 49 -5.43 -2.23 -6.26
CA PHE A 49 -5.47 -2.91 -4.97
C PHE A 49 -5.22 -4.41 -5.13
N ASP A 50 -5.88 -5.05 -6.09
CA ASP A 50 -5.69 -6.47 -6.38
C ASP A 50 -4.23 -6.74 -6.77
N LYS A 51 -3.65 -5.94 -7.68
CA LYS A 51 -2.22 -6.00 -8.01
C LYS A 51 -1.30 -5.80 -6.80
N PHE A 52 -1.69 -4.96 -5.85
CA PHE A 52 -0.92 -4.78 -4.62
C PHE A 52 -0.93 -6.07 -3.80
N VAL A 53 -2.10 -6.68 -3.60
CA VAL A 53 -2.26 -7.94 -2.85
C VAL A 53 -1.51 -9.09 -3.53
N ASP A 54 -1.62 -9.21 -4.86
CA ASP A 54 -1.09 -10.33 -5.63
C ASP A 54 0.44 -10.26 -5.79
N VAL A 55 1.00 -9.05 -5.94
CA VAL A 55 2.41 -8.88 -6.32
C VAL A 55 3.23 -8.18 -5.23
N ALA A 56 2.82 -6.96 -4.86
CA ALA A 56 3.64 -6.12 -3.99
C ALA A 56 3.67 -6.60 -2.54
N LEU A 57 2.57 -7.19 -2.06
CA LEU A 57 2.41 -7.61 -0.67
C LEU A 57 3.44 -8.67 -0.25
N ALA A 58 3.87 -9.54 -1.16
CA ALA A 58 4.92 -10.53 -0.90
C ALA A 58 6.28 -9.85 -0.61
N ILE A 59 6.59 -8.75 -1.28
CA ILE A 59 7.80 -7.96 -1.02
C ILE A 59 7.66 -7.17 0.28
N VAL A 60 6.49 -6.57 0.50
CA VAL A 60 6.17 -5.86 1.74
C VAL A 60 6.36 -6.77 2.95
N LYS A 61 5.80 -7.99 2.92
CA LYS A 61 5.99 -9.01 3.96
C LYS A 61 7.46 -9.26 4.32
N ARG A 62 8.33 -9.35 3.32
CA ARG A 62 9.75 -9.68 3.52
C ARG A 62 10.61 -8.50 3.98
N ARG A 63 10.19 -7.26 3.70
CA ARG A 63 11.03 -6.06 3.90
C ARG A 63 10.31 -4.92 4.64
N ALA A 64 9.20 -5.22 5.32
CA ALA A 64 8.36 -4.22 5.98
C ALA A 64 9.14 -3.20 6.84
N PRO A 65 10.13 -3.60 7.66
CA PRO A 65 10.89 -2.64 8.48
C PRO A 65 11.64 -1.57 7.67
N ALA A 66 12.00 -1.86 6.42
CA ALA A 66 12.74 -0.96 5.54
C ALA A 66 11.84 -0.16 4.58
N ILE A 67 10.54 -0.43 4.52
CA ILE A 67 9.62 0.18 3.54
C ILE A 67 8.88 1.37 4.17
N SER A 68 8.91 2.51 3.49
CA SER A 68 8.15 3.71 3.86
C SER A 68 6.81 3.77 3.12
N TYR A 69 6.83 3.52 1.80
CA TYR A 69 5.61 3.50 1.00
C TYR A 69 5.73 2.59 -0.23
N VAL A 70 4.58 2.20 -0.77
CA VAL A 70 4.43 1.50 -2.06
C VAL A 70 3.55 2.36 -2.97
N ASP A 71 4.00 2.60 -4.19
CA ASP A 71 3.29 3.42 -5.18
C ASP A 71 2.79 2.57 -6.35
N MET A 72 1.47 2.34 -6.38
CA MET A 72 0.79 1.48 -7.35
C MET A 72 0.25 2.27 -8.55
N ARG A 73 0.60 3.55 -8.70
CA ARG A 73 0.06 4.41 -9.76
C ARG A 73 0.49 3.99 -11.17
N TYR A 74 1.54 3.19 -11.29
CA TYR A 74 2.09 2.76 -12.57
C TYR A 74 1.35 1.54 -13.13
N MET A 75 0.92 1.62 -14.38
CA MET A 75 0.16 0.55 -15.06
C MET A 75 0.91 -0.79 -15.04
N ASN A 76 2.18 -0.78 -15.47
CA ASN A 76 2.99 -1.99 -15.66
C ASN A 76 3.89 -2.33 -14.47
N GLY A 77 3.82 -1.59 -13.35
CA GLY A 77 4.69 -1.83 -12.20
C GLY A 77 4.21 -1.19 -10.91
N PHE A 78 5.13 -1.01 -9.98
CA PHE A 78 4.99 -0.22 -8.77
C PHE A 78 6.37 0.25 -8.30
N ALA A 79 6.42 1.30 -7.48
CA ALA A 79 7.65 1.77 -6.87
C ALA A 79 7.63 1.53 -5.36
N ILE A 80 8.79 1.22 -4.77
CA ILE A 80 8.96 1.14 -3.32
C ILE A 80 9.82 2.32 -2.87
N GLY A 81 9.29 3.11 -1.95
CA GLY A 81 10.07 4.07 -1.20
C GLY A 81 10.61 3.43 0.07
N TRP A 82 11.93 3.37 0.21
CA TRP A 82 12.59 2.85 1.40
C TRP A 82 12.60 3.91 2.52
N ARG A 83 12.61 3.47 3.77
CA ARG A 83 12.90 4.34 4.91
C ARG A 83 14.37 4.74 4.78
N HIS A 84 14.65 6.03 4.84
CA HIS A 84 16.01 6.49 5.02
C HIS A 84 16.43 6.04 6.43
N SER A 85 17.34 5.07 6.52
CA SER A 85 18.12 4.92 7.74
C SER A 85 18.93 6.22 7.84
N ALA A 86 18.60 7.11 8.76
CA ALA A 86 19.56 8.13 9.14
C ALA A 86 20.86 7.39 9.51
N PRO A 87 22.03 7.76 8.98
CA PRO A 87 23.27 7.16 9.43
C PRO A 87 23.32 7.34 10.95
N ALA A 88 23.62 6.26 11.67
CA ALA A 88 23.95 6.36 13.08
C ALA A 88 25.16 7.30 13.17
N VAL A 89 24.95 8.47 13.77
CA VAL A 89 25.99 9.43 14.14
C VAL A 89 26.81 8.90 15.30
#